data_AF-A0A956YHN9-F1
#
_entry.id   AF-A0A956YHN9-F1
#
_cell.length_a   1.000
_cell.length_b   1.000
_cell.length_c   1.000
_cell.angle_alpha   90.00
_cell.angle_beta   90.00
_cell.angle_gamma   90.00
#
_symmetry.space_group_name_H-M   'P 1'
#
loop_
_entity.id
_entity.type
_entity.pdbx_description
1 polymer ?
#
loop_
_entity_poly.entity_id
_entity_poly.type
_entity_poly.pdbx_seq_one_letter_code
_entity_poly.pdbx_strand_id
1 'polypeptide(L)'
;MFGASCPKLWYRLILISFCFAFIFSWLVPTAVAQTNQTGIITGTVLNGTTENPAPEGTQVTLHAYNSSYTATETFTALLDANGRFQFTLTNKPDDWVYMVSADYQDLSFSSTIASLSGAEPLDLSLTVYDATTDPANVVVDQLSITLTTLGESVQVSELYSFANEGTAVFIGSSDQPGIQINLPAAAQMPTFEHGMGPNSGFFPANELVQQNGRWQDNTPLRPGPNSLTLRVTYNLPANALDLSRTLPYPTRNVLLAVPDGLTFAADGWQQQATQSAGERGATSRYTQSELAAGSTLQFTFSADEAGSTSSSSLKNPPLGDWVLSVAILLLMTTVALRLLRPGVSQTAVPQLATPAGAVPSSTDNQDKVERFQLLFALADLDTAYKNGQLSEAEYNNRRQEIKSRLRTIWEVV
;
A
#
# COMPACT_ATOMS: atom_id res chain seq x y z
N MET A 1 8.12 49.41 -84.61
CA MET A 1 8.23 49.04 -83.19
C MET A 1 7.35 47.83 -82.93
N PHE A 2 7.93 46.62 -82.89
CA PHE A 2 7.42 45.40 -82.26
C PHE A 2 8.54 44.37 -82.35
N GLY A 3 8.69 43.51 -81.33
CA GLY A 3 9.36 42.22 -81.49
C GLY A 3 10.51 41.97 -80.53
N ALA A 4 10.18 41.29 -79.43
CA ALA A 4 11.07 40.79 -78.40
C ALA A 4 11.90 39.57 -78.85
N SER A 5 12.95 39.24 -78.09
CA SER A 5 13.23 37.85 -77.71
C SER A 5 14.26 37.77 -76.58
N CYS A 6 13.89 37.13 -75.47
CA CYS A 6 14.86 36.56 -74.52
C CYS A 6 14.24 35.29 -73.90
N PRO A 7 14.84 34.09 -74.10
CA PRO A 7 14.34 32.84 -73.54
C PRO A 7 15.20 32.44 -72.33
N LYS A 8 14.70 32.64 -71.10
CA LYS A 8 15.33 32.10 -69.88
C LYS A 8 14.34 31.55 -68.84
N LEU A 9 13.04 31.55 -69.13
CA LEU A 9 12.02 31.27 -68.12
C LEU A 9 11.64 29.78 -67.98
N TRP A 10 11.98 28.91 -68.94
CA TRP A 10 11.48 27.54 -68.96
C TRP A 10 12.21 26.55 -68.05
N TYR A 11 13.47 26.81 -67.70
CA TYR A 11 14.23 25.89 -66.84
C TYR A 11 13.92 26.02 -65.34
N ARG A 12 13.29 27.13 -64.92
CA ARG A 12 12.95 27.38 -63.50
C ARG A 12 11.62 26.76 -63.04
N LEU A 13 10.75 26.35 -63.96
CA LEU A 13 9.43 25.81 -63.62
C LEU A 13 9.44 24.30 -63.32
N ILE A 14 10.38 23.53 -63.89
CA ILE A 14 10.43 22.07 -63.69
C ILE A 14 11.06 21.69 -62.33
N LEU A 15 12.02 22.46 -61.84
CA LEU A 15 12.67 22.22 -60.53
C LEU A 15 11.78 22.57 -59.33
N ILE A 16 10.83 23.50 -59.48
CA ILE A 16 9.90 23.88 -58.40
C ILE A 16 8.78 22.84 -58.25
N SER A 17 8.36 22.19 -59.35
CA SER A 17 7.32 21.16 -59.33
C SER A 17 7.78 19.87 -58.62
N PHE A 18 9.06 19.48 -58.78
CA PHE A 18 9.61 18.30 -58.10
C PHE A 18 9.83 18.49 -56.60
N CYS A 19 10.07 19.73 -56.15
CA CYS A 19 10.23 20.03 -54.72
C CYS A 19 8.87 20.07 -53.99
N PHE A 20 7.80 20.50 -54.67
CA PHE A 20 6.44 20.49 -54.09
C PHE A 20 5.87 19.07 -53.92
N ALA A 21 6.22 18.12 -54.80
CA ALA A 21 5.78 16.73 -54.68
C ALA A 21 6.48 15.97 -53.52
N PHE A 22 7.70 16.36 -53.15
CA PHE A 22 8.46 15.70 -52.07
C PHE A 22 8.10 16.24 -50.68
N ILE A 23 7.69 17.51 -50.57
CA ILE A 23 7.28 18.12 -49.29
C ILE A 23 5.85 17.70 -48.89
N PHE A 24 5.00 17.31 -49.85
CA PHE A 24 3.63 16.88 -49.54
C PHE A 24 3.53 15.43 -49.02
N SER A 25 4.57 14.60 -49.20
CA SER A 25 4.58 13.20 -48.74
C SER A 25 4.96 13.01 -47.27
N TRP A 26 5.35 14.08 -46.56
CA TRP A 26 5.76 14.04 -45.14
C TRP A 26 4.78 14.72 -44.19
N LEU A 27 3.60 15.14 -44.68
CA LEU A 27 2.52 15.70 -43.87
C LEU A 27 1.19 14.95 -44.10
N VAL A 28 1.23 13.63 -44.25
CA VAL A 28 0.05 12.84 -43.93
C VAL A 28 0.13 12.64 -42.40
N PRO A 29 -0.61 13.40 -41.57
CA PRO A 29 -0.79 12.98 -40.20
C PRO A 29 -1.38 11.58 -40.28
N THR A 30 -0.63 10.57 -39.85
CA THR A 30 -1.20 9.27 -39.51
C THR A 30 -2.19 9.54 -38.39
N ALA A 31 -3.44 9.77 -38.75
CA ALA A 31 -4.55 9.72 -37.83
C ALA A 31 -4.50 8.31 -37.24
N VAL A 32 -4.07 8.20 -35.98
CA VAL A 32 -4.23 6.99 -35.22
C VAL A 32 -5.75 6.78 -35.17
N ALA A 33 -6.24 5.76 -35.88
CA ALA A 33 -7.65 5.43 -35.84
C ALA A 33 -7.94 5.01 -34.39
N GLN A 34 -8.62 5.88 -33.64
CA GLN A 34 -9.05 5.57 -32.29
C GLN A 34 -10.15 4.53 -32.43
N THR A 35 -9.88 3.33 -31.98
CA THR A 35 -10.80 2.20 -32.04
C THR A 35 -11.90 2.46 -31.03
N ASN A 36 -13.12 2.69 -31.54
CA ASN A 36 -14.28 2.89 -30.67
C ASN A 36 -14.95 1.54 -30.38
N GLN A 37 -15.36 1.38 -29.14
CA GLN A 37 -16.08 0.24 -28.61
C GLN A 37 -17.53 0.60 -28.31
N THR A 38 -18.38 -0.42 -28.41
CA THR A 38 -19.78 -0.40 -27.98
C THR A 38 -19.95 -1.63 -27.10
N GLY A 39 -20.64 -1.50 -25.99
CA GLY A 39 -20.72 -2.58 -25.01
C GLY A 39 -21.75 -2.30 -23.94
N ILE A 40 -22.00 -3.31 -23.13
CA ILE A 40 -22.92 -3.24 -22.00
C ILE A 40 -22.10 -3.41 -20.72
N ILE A 41 -22.34 -2.54 -19.76
CA ILE A 41 -21.85 -2.70 -18.39
C ILE A 41 -23.06 -3.08 -17.54
N THR A 42 -22.95 -4.18 -16.80
CA THR A 42 -23.97 -4.65 -15.88
C THR A 42 -23.40 -4.78 -14.48
N GLY A 43 -24.26 -4.97 -13.49
CA GLY A 43 -23.81 -5.42 -12.18
C GLY A 43 -24.95 -5.51 -11.19
N THR A 44 -24.61 -5.96 -10.01
CA THR A 44 -25.48 -6.04 -8.83
C THR A 44 -24.90 -5.21 -7.71
N VAL A 45 -25.77 -4.60 -6.92
CA VAL A 45 -25.42 -3.97 -5.65
C VAL A 45 -26.05 -4.78 -4.54
N LEU A 46 -25.20 -5.39 -3.73
CA LEU A 46 -25.59 -6.17 -2.55
C LEU A 46 -25.30 -5.34 -1.29
N ASN A 47 -26.20 -5.37 -0.31
CA ASN A 47 -25.87 -4.92 1.03
C ASN A 47 -25.21 -6.09 1.79
N GLY A 48 -23.89 -6.01 2.00
CA GLY A 48 -23.12 -7.04 2.68
C GLY A 48 -23.40 -7.16 4.18
N THR A 49 -24.10 -6.18 4.79
CA THR A 49 -24.56 -6.27 6.18
C THR A 49 -25.79 -7.16 6.31
N THR A 50 -26.73 -7.06 5.37
CA THR A 50 -28.00 -7.79 5.40
C THR A 50 -28.06 -8.99 4.45
N GLU A 51 -27.06 -9.13 3.57
CA GLU A 51 -26.98 -10.10 2.48
C GLU A 51 -28.14 -10.02 1.47
N ASN A 52 -28.87 -8.89 1.46
CA ASN A 52 -29.96 -8.63 0.53
C ASN A 52 -29.52 -7.66 -0.58
N PRO A 53 -30.24 -7.63 -1.72
CA PRO A 53 -30.06 -6.56 -2.71
C PRO A 53 -30.19 -5.18 -2.06
N ALA A 54 -29.37 -4.23 -2.51
CA ALA A 54 -29.55 -2.84 -2.11
C ALA A 54 -30.94 -2.32 -2.55
N PRO A 55 -31.49 -1.29 -1.87
CA PRO A 55 -32.85 -0.81 -2.13
C PRO A 55 -33.09 -0.46 -3.61
N GLU A 56 -34.27 -0.85 -4.11
CA GLU A 56 -34.73 -0.45 -5.44
C GLU A 56 -34.74 1.09 -5.54
N GLY A 57 -34.33 1.62 -6.69
CA GLY A 57 -34.27 3.06 -6.91
C GLY A 57 -33.05 3.76 -6.30
N THR A 58 -32.13 3.04 -5.64
CA THR A 58 -30.80 3.60 -5.33
C THR A 58 -30.11 3.99 -6.64
N GLN A 59 -29.54 5.19 -6.69
CA GLN A 59 -28.80 5.66 -7.86
C GLN A 59 -27.36 5.11 -7.83
N VAL A 60 -26.94 4.53 -8.95
CA VAL A 60 -25.55 4.19 -9.21
C VAL A 60 -24.99 5.12 -10.28
N THR A 61 -23.71 5.47 -10.15
CA THR A 61 -22.98 6.32 -11.08
C THR A 61 -21.82 5.54 -11.69
N LEU A 62 -21.84 5.39 -13.00
CA LEU A 62 -20.72 4.88 -13.80
C LEU A 62 -19.79 6.04 -14.13
N HIS A 63 -18.53 5.92 -13.73
CA HIS A 63 -17.45 6.86 -14.04
C HIS A 63 -16.58 6.27 -15.14
N ALA A 64 -16.29 7.06 -16.17
CA ALA A 64 -15.35 6.72 -17.24
C ALA A 64 -14.07 7.55 -17.12
N TYR A 65 -12.94 6.90 -17.34
CA TYR A 65 -11.63 7.52 -17.32
C TYR A 65 -10.85 7.14 -18.57
N ASN A 66 -10.12 8.09 -19.15
CA ASN A 66 -9.20 7.79 -20.27
C ASN A 66 -7.91 7.09 -19.80
N SER A 67 -7.04 6.73 -20.74
CA SER A 67 -5.70 6.16 -20.49
C SER A 67 -4.79 6.99 -19.58
N SER A 68 -5.11 8.27 -19.36
CA SER A 68 -4.41 9.16 -18.43
C SER A 68 -5.15 9.34 -17.09
N TYR A 69 -6.12 8.48 -16.79
CA TYR A 69 -6.97 8.49 -15.59
C TYR A 69 -7.61 9.85 -15.34
N THR A 70 -8.01 10.53 -16.40
CA THR A 70 -8.79 11.76 -16.27
C THR A 70 -10.24 11.40 -16.46
N ALA A 71 -11.08 11.79 -15.49
CA ALA A 71 -12.51 11.63 -15.58
C ALA A 71 -13.00 12.29 -16.87
N THR A 72 -13.68 11.50 -17.70
CA THR A 72 -14.18 11.94 -19.01
C THR A 72 -15.68 12.13 -18.98
N GLU A 73 -16.40 11.07 -18.62
CA GLU A 73 -17.85 11.03 -18.65
C GLU A 73 -18.40 10.31 -17.43
N THR A 74 -19.65 10.63 -17.08
CA THR A 74 -20.41 9.94 -16.05
C THR A 74 -21.80 9.59 -16.56
N PHE A 75 -22.32 8.45 -16.13
CA PHE A 75 -23.66 7.99 -16.45
C PHE A 75 -24.34 7.56 -15.15
N THR A 76 -25.66 7.72 -15.07
CA THR A 76 -26.43 7.28 -13.90
C THR A 76 -27.48 6.25 -14.30
N ALA A 77 -27.75 5.32 -13.40
CA ALA A 77 -28.83 4.35 -13.50
C ALA A 77 -29.46 4.14 -12.12
N LEU A 78 -30.70 3.65 -12.09
CA LEU A 78 -31.37 3.25 -10.86
C LEU A 78 -31.34 1.73 -10.75
N LEU A 79 -31.18 1.23 -9.53
CA LEU A 79 -31.29 -0.20 -9.26
C LEU A 79 -32.73 -0.70 -9.46
N ASP A 80 -32.86 -1.91 -10.01
CA ASP A 80 -34.12 -2.64 -10.03
C ASP A 80 -34.42 -3.32 -8.66
N ALA A 81 -35.56 -4.00 -8.57
CA ALA A 81 -35.99 -4.73 -7.37
C ALA A 81 -35.03 -5.86 -6.92
N ASN A 82 -34.09 -6.28 -7.78
CA ASN A 82 -33.07 -7.27 -7.47
C ASN A 82 -31.68 -6.62 -7.27
N GLY A 83 -31.61 -5.29 -7.13
CA GLY A 83 -30.36 -4.55 -6.96
C GLY A 83 -29.50 -4.51 -8.21
N ARG A 84 -30.05 -4.79 -9.40
CA ARG A 84 -29.29 -4.82 -10.66
C ARG A 84 -29.31 -3.48 -11.35
N PHE A 85 -28.24 -3.19 -12.08
CA PHE A 85 -28.15 -2.05 -12.98
C PHE A 85 -27.57 -2.47 -14.34
N GLN A 86 -27.82 -1.62 -15.35
CA GLN A 86 -27.25 -1.77 -16.67
C GLN A 86 -26.98 -0.40 -17.30
N PHE A 87 -25.81 -0.27 -17.94
CA PHE A 87 -25.42 0.84 -18.80
C PHE A 87 -25.15 0.32 -20.20
N THR A 88 -25.68 1.02 -21.20
CA THR A 88 -25.39 0.75 -22.62
C THR A 88 -24.47 1.85 -23.13
N LEU A 89 -23.26 1.47 -23.53
CA LEU A 89 -22.24 2.38 -24.03
C LEU A 89 -22.13 2.24 -25.54
N THR A 90 -22.07 3.38 -26.24
CA THR A 90 -22.00 3.42 -27.69
C THR A 90 -20.89 4.35 -28.14
N ASN A 91 -20.05 3.85 -29.06
CA ASN A 91 -18.98 4.61 -29.69
C ASN A 91 -18.04 5.30 -28.68
N LYS A 92 -17.59 4.55 -27.67
CA LYS A 92 -16.64 5.02 -26.65
C LYS A 92 -15.21 4.61 -27.03
N PRO A 93 -14.18 5.43 -26.76
CA PRO A 93 -12.80 5.00 -26.97
C PRO A 93 -12.46 3.70 -26.23
N ASP A 94 -11.64 2.86 -26.85
CA ASP A 94 -11.18 1.59 -26.29
C ASP A 94 -10.15 1.73 -25.17
N ASP A 95 -9.52 2.89 -25.05
CA ASP A 95 -8.57 3.23 -23.98
C ASP A 95 -9.25 3.64 -22.67
N TRP A 96 -10.59 3.55 -22.61
CA TRP A 96 -11.36 3.91 -21.43
C TRP A 96 -11.47 2.77 -20.42
N VAL A 97 -11.40 3.14 -19.15
CA VAL A 97 -11.70 2.27 -18.01
C VAL A 97 -12.88 2.83 -17.23
N TYR A 98 -13.60 1.94 -16.56
CA TYR A 98 -14.88 2.25 -15.93
C TYR A 98 -14.91 1.80 -14.48
N MET A 99 -15.61 2.56 -13.64
CA MET A 99 -15.90 2.26 -12.23
C MET A 99 -17.36 2.57 -11.95
N VAL A 100 -18.08 1.70 -11.25
CA VAL A 100 -19.41 2.03 -10.73
C VAL A 100 -19.30 2.44 -9.28
N SER A 101 -20.04 3.46 -8.87
CA SER A 101 -20.15 3.89 -7.49
C SER A 101 -21.61 4.03 -7.06
N ALA A 102 -21.85 3.92 -5.76
CA ALA A 102 -23.12 4.18 -5.12
C ALA A 102 -22.89 4.88 -3.78
N ASP A 103 -23.69 5.89 -3.49
CA ASP A 103 -23.74 6.48 -2.15
C ASP A 103 -24.88 5.82 -1.36
N TYR A 104 -24.55 5.31 -0.18
CA TYR A 104 -25.47 4.60 0.70
C TYR A 104 -25.18 4.99 2.15
N GLN A 105 -26.18 5.55 2.84
CA GLN A 105 -26.04 6.09 4.20
C GLN A 105 -24.86 7.07 4.36
N ASP A 106 -24.73 8.02 3.43
CA ASP A 106 -23.65 9.02 3.37
C ASP A 106 -22.22 8.44 3.22
N LEU A 107 -22.11 7.14 2.91
CA LEU A 107 -20.87 6.46 2.60
C LEU A 107 -20.82 6.15 1.10
N SER A 108 -19.67 6.43 0.48
CA SER A 108 -19.44 6.08 -0.92
C SER A 108 -18.84 4.69 -1.03
N PHE A 109 -19.35 3.89 -1.97
CA PHE A 109 -18.87 2.56 -2.31
C PHE A 109 -18.64 2.49 -3.81
N SER A 110 -17.69 1.66 -4.23
CA SER A 110 -17.48 1.44 -5.66
C SER A 110 -17.01 0.04 -5.99
N SER A 111 -17.16 -0.30 -7.26
CA SER A 111 -16.65 -1.52 -7.87
C SER A 111 -15.14 -1.43 -8.07
N THR A 112 -14.55 -2.55 -8.48
CA THR A 112 -13.26 -2.51 -9.19
C THR A 112 -13.36 -1.68 -10.47
N ILE A 113 -12.22 -1.19 -10.95
CA ILE A 113 -12.07 -0.57 -12.26
C ILE A 113 -11.75 -1.61 -13.33
N ALA A 114 -12.44 -1.55 -14.46
CA ALA A 114 -12.17 -2.45 -15.59
C ALA A 114 -12.45 -1.77 -16.94
N SER A 115 -11.81 -2.29 -17.99
CA SER A 115 -12.07 -1.87 -19.37
C SER A 115 -13.09 -2.79 -20.04
N LEU A 116 -13.78 -2.26 -21.05
CA LEU A 116 -14.61 -3.06 -21.93
C LEU A 116 -13.73 -3.88 -22.89
N SER A 117 -14.12 -5.12 -23.13
CA SER A 117 -13.49 -6.00 -24.13
C SER A 117 -14.37 -6.24 -25.36
N GLY A 118 -15.56 -5.62 -25.42
CA GLY A 118 -16.44 -5.53 -26.59
C GLY A 118 -17.31 -6.76 -26.90
N ALA A 119 -16.88 -7.97 -26.55
CA ALA A 119 -17.64 -9.19 -26.88
C ALA A 119 -18.65 -9.62 -25.79
N GLU A 120 -18.32 -9.39 -24.52
CA GLU A 120 -19.13 -9.78 -23.36
C GLU A 120 -19.52 -8.56 -22.53
N PRO A 121 -20.67 -8.58 -21.85
CA PRO A 121 -21.00 -7.58 -20.85
C PRO A 121 -19.94 -7.51 -19.76
N LEU A 122 -19.52 -6.29 -19.40
CA LEU A 122 -18.60 -6.08 -18.30
C LEU A 122 -19.39 -6.02 -16.99
N ASP A 123 -19.11 -6.93 -16.06
CA ASP A 123 -19.69 -6.92 -14.72
C ASP A 123 -18.89 -6.01 -13.77
N LEU A 124 -19.56 -4.99 -13.24
CA LEU A 124 -19.03 -4.05 -12.24
C LEU A 124 -19.88 -4.06 -10.97
N SER A 125 -20.25 -5.25 -10.49
CA SER A 125 -20.93 -5.42 -9.21
C SER A 125 -20.14 -4.79 -8.04
N LEU A 126 -20.86 -4.25 -7.04
CA LEU A 126 -20.27 -3.66 -5.84
C LEU A 126 -21.07 -4.04 -4.59
N THR A 127 -20.46 -3.92 -3.42
CA THR A 127 -21.10 -4.21 -2.14
C THR A 127 -21.17 -2.94 -1.30
N VAL A 128 -22.36 -2.60 -0.83
CA VAL A 128 -22.59 -1.56 0.16
C VAL A 128 -22.75 -2.20 1.54
N TYR A 129 -22.58 -1.40 2.59
CA TYR A 129 -22.71 -1.88 3.96
C TYR A 129 -23.43 -0.81 4.78
N ASP A 130 -24.24 -1.23 5.75
CA ASP A 130 -24.83 -0.31 6.71
C ASP A 130 -23.74 0.32 7.58
N ALA A 131 -24.01 1.50 8.12
CA ALA A 131 -23.16 2.16 9.09
C ALA A 131 -23.49 1.71 10.53
N THR A 132 -22.48 1.62 11.38
CA THR A 132 -22.61 1.34 12.81
C THR A 132 -21.75 2.29 13.63
N THR A 133 -22.25 2.64 14.81
CA THR A 133 -21.51 3.39 15.84
C THR A 133 -20.99 2.47 16.95
N ASP A 134 -21.33 1.18 16.92
CA ASP A 134 -20.91 0.18 17.91
C ASP A 134 -19.47 -0.28 17.62
N PRO A 135 -18.51 -0.04 18.54
CA PRO A 135 -17.12 -0.44 18.36
C PRO A 135 -16.85 -1.93 18.65
N ALA A 136 -17.85 -2.74 19.00
CA ALA A 136 -17.66 -4.11 19.48
C ALA A 136 -16.82 -5.01 18.55
N ASN A 137 -16.84 -4.76 17.25
CA ASN A 137 -16.09 -5.53 16.26
C ASN A 137 -14.80 -4.85 15.77
N VAL A 138 -14.43 -3.69 16.34
CA VAL A 138 -13.20 -2.99 15.99
C VAL A 138 -12.05 -3.62 16.76
N VAL A 139 -11.02 -4.07 16.03
CA VAL A 139 -9.84 -4.73 16.58
C VAL A 139 -8.58 -4.14 15.97
N VAL A 140 -7.51 -4.05 16.75
CA VAL A 140 -6.16 -3.82 16.22
C VAL A 140 -5.51 -5.18 15.99
N ASP A 141 -5.44 -5.61 14.73
CA ASP A 141 -4.81 -6.88 14.35
C ASP A 141 -3.32 -6.89 14.72
N GLN A 142 -2.65 -5.75 14.51
CA GLN A 142 -1.26 -5.58 14.88
C GLN A 142 -0.92 -4.13 15.20
N LEU A 143 -0.15 -3.92 16.26
CA LEU A 143 0.54 -2.68 16.59
C LEU A 143 2.05 -2.92 16.55
N SER A 144 2.72 -2.41 15.52
CA SER A 144 4.19 -2.45 15.44
C SER A 144 4.77 -1.15 15.98
N ILE A 145 5.73 -1.22 16.90
CA ILE A 145 6.40 -0.08 17.53
C ILE A 145 7.90 -0.21 17.25
N THR A 146 8.48 0.82 16.65
CA THR A 146 9.93 0.90 16.37
C THR A 146 10.51 2.13 17.05
N LEU A 147 11.61 1.94 17.77
CA LEU A 147 12.33 3.02 18.45
C LEU A 147 13.61 3.36 17.67
N THR A 148 13.87 4.65 17.48
CA THR A 148 15.11 5.17 16.88
C THR A 148 15.69 6.27 17.77
N THR A 149 16.89 6.05 18.28
CA THR A 149 17.58 7.05 19.12
C THR A 149 18.13 8.19 18.26
N LEU A 150 17.79 9.43 18.61
CA LEU A 150 18.20 10.67 17.96
C LEU A 150 18.77 11.65 19.00
N GLY A 151 20.02 11.44 19.38
CA GLY A 151 20.69 12.27 20.40
C GLY A 151 19.99 12.17 21.76
N GLU A 152 19.42 13.28 22.23
CA GLU A 152 18.69 13.37 23.50
C GLU A 152 17.20 13.02 23.38
N SER A 153 16.75 12.60 22.21
CA SER A 153 15.37 12.17 21.94
C SER A 153 15.33 10.76 21.38
N VAL A 154 14.21 10.07 21.58
CA VAL A 154 13.87 8.80 20.94
C VAL A 154 12.66 9.06 20.06
N GLN A 155 12.85 8.89 18.75
CA GLN A 155 11.73 8.88 17.82
C GLN A 155 11.06 7.50 17.90
N VAL A 156 9.74 7.53 18.01
CA VAL A 156 8.87 6.36 18.05
C VAL A 156 8.05 6.36 16.78
N SER A 157 8.07 5.26 16.04
CA SER A 157 7.18 5.02 14.92
C SER A 157 6.27 3.84 15.23
N GLU A 158 4.97 4.10 15.23
CA GLU A 158 3.92 3.13 15.51
C GLU A 158 3.10 2.88 14.27
N LEU A 159 2.83 1.63 13.94
CA LEU A 159 2.00 1.23 12.83
C LEU A 159 0.85 0.39 13.36
N TYR A 160 -0.35 0.98 13.32
CA TYR A 160 -1.59 0.31 13.66
C TYR A 160 -2.19 -0.31 12.40
N SER A 161 -2.58 -1.57 12.49
CA SER A 161 -3.46 -2.20 11.52
C SER A 161 -4.81 -2.50 12.17
N PHE A 162 -5.82 -1.75 11.78
CA PHE A 162 -7.19 -1.92 12.26
C PHE A 162 -7.96 -2.88 11.37
N ALA A 163 -8.78 -3.70 12.01
CA ALA A 163 -9.75 -4.57 11.39
C ALA A 163 -11.14 -4.30 11.96
N ASN A 164 -12.14 -4.59 11.14
CA ASN A 164 -13.52 -4.63 11.55
C ASN A 164 -14.07 -6.03 11.26
N GLU A 165 -14.30 -6.79 12.33
CA GLU A 165 -14.76 -8.18 12.25
C GLU A 165 -16.27 -8.29 12.07
N GLY A 166 -16.97 -7.15 12.06
CA GLY A 166 -18.40 -7.06 11.86
C GLY A 166 -18.74 -6.98 10.38
N THR A 167 -20.03 -6.86 10.09
CA THR A 167 -20.57 -6.76 8.73
C THR A 167 -21.03 -5.35 8.36
N ALA A 168 -20.86 -4.37 9.24
CA ALA A 168 -21.25 -2.97 9.04
C ALA A 168 -20.02 -2.05 9.12
N VAL A 169 -20.03 -0.91 8.41
CA VAL A 169 -18.96 0.08 8.45
C VAL A 169 -18.98 0.79 9.80
N PHE A 170 -17.88 0.73 10.54
CA PHE A 170 -17.77 1.49 11.78
C PHE A 170 -17.42 2.95 11.47
N ILE A 171 -18.31 3.87 11.86
CA ILE A 171 -18.16 5.32 11.65
C ILE A 171 -17.92 6.10 12.95
N GLY A 172 -17.91 5.41 14.10
CA GLY A 172 -17.89 6.03 15.43
C GLY A 172 -19.19 6.76 15.77
N SER A 173 -19.27 7.35 16.95
CA SER A 173 -20.44 8.13 17.39
C SER A 173 -20.25 9.62 17.11
N SER A 174 -21.31 10.42 17.23
CA SER A 174 -21.24 11.86 16.95
C SER A 174 -20.27 12.63 17.85
N ASP A 175 -20.05 12.15 19.09
CA ASP A 175 -19.09 12.72 20.04
C ASP A 175 -17.67 12.14 19.88
N GLN A 176 -17.55 11.02 19.18
CA GLN A 176 -16.33 10.23 19.02
C GLN A 176 -16.30 9.60 17.61
N PRO A 177 -16.16 10.42 16.56
CA PRO A 177 -16.18 9.95 15.18
C PRO A 177 -14.99 9.04 14.87
N GLY A 178 -15.26 8.00 14.10
CA GLY A 178 -14.31 6.98 13.66
C GLY A 178 -13.53 6.32 14.80
N ILE A 179 -12.29 5.93 14.49
CA ILE A 179 -11.44 5.18 15.42
C ILE A 179 -10.68 6.12 16.36
N GLN A 180 -10.25 5.57 17.50
CA GLN A 180 -9.47 6.29 18.49
C GLN A 180 -8.11 5.64 18.75
N ILE A 181 -7.10 6.47 18.98
CA ILE A 181 -5.82 6.04 19.52
C ILE A 181 -5.39 6.92 20.68
N ASN A 182 -4.68 6.31 21.62
CA ASN A 182 -4.01 7.00 22.70
C ASN A 182 -2.52 7.03 22.40
N LEU A 183 -1.89 8.17 22.60
CA LEU A 183 -0.43 8.30 22.60
C LEU A 183 0.08 8.39 24.04
N PRO A 184 1.36 8.05 24.29
CA PRO A 184 1.96 8.27 25.60
C PRO A 184 1.88 9.74 26.02
N ALA A 185 1.76 10.00 27.32
CA ALA A 185 1.58 11.36 27.84
C ALA A 185 2.72 12.32 27.47
N ALA A 186 3.94 11.81 27.31
CA ALA A 186 5.12 12.58 26.95
C ALA A 186 5.36 12.70 25.43
N ALA A 187 4.45 12.21 24.58
CA ALA A 187 4.60 12.25 23.13
C ALA A 187 4.60 13.69 22.60
N GLN A 188 5.64 14.03 21.83
CA GLN A 188 5.82 15.35 21.25
C GLN A 188 5.75 15.29 19.73
N MET A 189 5.11 16.32 19.15
CA MET A 189 5.03 16.54 17.70
C MET A 189 4.56 15.31 16.92
N PRO A 190 3.38 14.71 17.27
CA PRO A 190 2.90 13.56 16.55
C PRO A 190 2.55 13.92 15.10
N THR A 191 2.97 13.07 14.17
CA THR A 191 2.61 13.11 12.75
C THR A 191 1.86 11.83 12.40
N PHE A 192 0.82 11.97 11.59
CA PHE A 192 -0.07 10.88 11.23
C PHE A 192 -0.05 10.65 9.73
N GLU A 193 0.00 9.39 9.33
CA GLU A 193 -0.02 8.98 7.93
C GLU A 193 -0.90 7.75 7.76
N HIS A 194 -1.78 7.76 6.77
CA HIS A 194 -2.51 6.58 6.36
C HIS A 194 -1.66 5.75 5.42
N GLY A 195 -1.71 4.43 5.58
CA GLY A 195 -1.05 3.47 4.70
C GLY A 195 -2.07 2.77 3.79
N MET A 196 -1.63 2.41 2.58
CA MET A 196 -2.37 1.52 1.67
C MET A 196 -2.33 0.03 2.12
N GLY A 197 -1.69 -0.22 3.26
CA GLY A 197 -1.35 -1.51 3.84
C GLY A 197 -0.11 -1.34 4.71
N PRO A 198 0.30 -2.38 5.46
CA PRO A 198 1.41 -2.26 6.41
C PRO A 198 2.78 -2.03 5.77
N ASN A 199 2.93 -2.36 4.48
CA ASN A 199 4.20 -2.33 3.75
C ASN A 199 4.17 -1.45 2.49
N SER A 200 3.09 -0.72 2.26
CA SER A 200 2.85 0.03 1.02
C SER A 200 2.58 1.51 1.32
N GLY A 201 2.58 2.34 0.27
CA GLY A 201 2.64 3.81 0.31
C GLY A 201 1.87 4.48 1.46
N PHE A 202 2.49 5.52 2.02
CA PHE A 202 1.92 6.31 3.11
C PHE A 202 1.70 7.75 2.66
N PHE A 203 0.63 8.34 3.16
CA PHE A 203 0.24 9.70 2.84
C PHE A 203 -0.22 10.43 4.11
N PRO A 204 -0.02 11.77 4.19
CA PRO A 204 -0.36 12.52 5.40
C PRO A 204 -1.84 12.40 5.77
N ALA A 205 -2.11 12.03 7.02
CA ALA A 205 -3.45 11.97 7.61
C ALA A 205 -3.67 13.20 8.51
N ASN A 206 -3.72 14.38 7.88
CA ASN A 206 -3.78 15.66 8.58
C ASN A 206 -5.14 15.94 9.26
N GLU A 207 -6.12 15.08 9.04
CA GLU A 207 -7.49 15.23 9.54
C GLU A 207 -7.69 14.65 10.94
N LEU A 208 -6.68 13.96 11.48
CA LEU A 208 -6.74 13.45 12.85
C LEU A 208 -6.84 14.61 13.84
N VAL A 209 -7.86 14.57 14.69
CA VAL A 209 -8.12 15.60 15.70
C VAL A 209 -7.89 15.06 17.11
N GLN A 210 -7.34 15.89 17.98
CA GLN A 210 -7.20 15.55 19.38
C GLN A 210 -8.43 16.03 20.16
N GLN A 211 -9.14 15.11 20.81
CA GLN A 211 -10.31 15.41 21.64
C GLN A 211 -10.27 14.57 22.93
N ASN A 212 -10.52 15.22 24.08
CA ASN A 212 -10.52 14.56 25.39
C ASN A 212 -9.23 13.75 25.70
N GLY A 213 -8.08 14.23 25.20
CA GLY A 213 -6.78 13.56 25.40
C GLY A 213 -6.52 12.35 24.51
N ARG A 214 -7.40 12.06 23.54
CA ARG A 214 -7.25 10.99 22.54
C ARG A 214 -7.17 11.57 21.14
N TRP A 215 -6.52 10.86 20.23
CA TRP A 215 -6.54 11.20 18.82
C TRP A 215 -7.64 10.40 18.13
N GLN A 216 -8.38 11.06 17.25
CA GLN A 216 -9.50 10.49 16.52
C GLN A 216 -9.24 10.58 15.03
N ASP A 217 -9.54 9.51 14.32
CA ASP A 217 -9.49 9.40 12.87
C ASP A 217 -10.89 9.04 12.39
N ASN A 218 -11.52 9.99 11.69
CA ASN A 218 -12.90 9.90 11.21
C ASN A 218 -13.06 9.01 9.95
N THR A 219 -11.98 8.38 9.48
CA THR A 219 -12.02 7.48 8.33
C THR A 219 -12.95 6.30 8.63
N PRO A 220 -14.00 6.06 7.83
CA PRO A 220 -14.90 4.93 8.04
C PRO A 220 -14.17 3.59 7.96
N LEU A 221 -14.27 2.79 9.02
CA LEU A 221 -13.61 1.49 9.10
C LEU A 221 -14.51 0.41 8.50
N ARG A 222 -14.24 0.06 7.24
CA ARG A 222 -15.01 -0.94 6.47
C ARG A 222 -14.82 -2.36 7.02
N PRO A 223 -15.80 -3.26 6.87
CA PRO A 223 -15.64 -4.68 7.19
C PRO A 223 -14.41 -5.31 6.55
N GLY A 224 -13.69 -6.13 7.31
CA GLY A 224 -12.53 -6.88 6.84
C GLY A 224 -11.27 -6.70 7.67
N PRO A 225 -10.22 -7.50 7.37
CA PRO A 225 -8.91 -7.37 7.99
C PRO A 225 -8.11 -6.22 7.38
N ASN A 226 -7.27 -5.56 8.19
CA ASN A 226 -6.41 -4.45 7.77
C ASN A 226 -7.16 -3.33 7.01
N SER A 227 -8.43 -3.11 7.32
CA SER A 227 -9.29 -2.11 6.66
C SER A 227 -8.79 -0.68 6.80
N LEU A 228 -7.95 -0.40 7.79
CA LEU A 228 -7.27 0.89 7.95
C LEU A 228 -5.87 0.67 8.52
N THR A 229 -4.86 1.21 7.84
CA THR A 229 -3.47 1.26 8.35
C THR A 229 -3.15 2.69 8.73
N LEU A 230 -2.73 2.92 9.98
CA LEU A 230 -2.36 4.23 10.50
C LEU A 230 -0.95 4.18 11.05
N ARG A 231 -0.04 4.97 10.47
CA ARG A 231 1.28 5.22 11.04
C ARG A 231 1.25 6.49 11.86
N VAL A 232 1.82 6.42 13.05
CA VAL A 232 2.05 7.56 13.92
C VAL A 232 3.53 7.66 14.23
N THR A 233 4.11 8.83 14.04
CA THR A 233 5.49 9.10 14.45
C THR A 233 5.51 10.25 15.43
N TYR A 234 6.23 10.10 16.55
CA TYR A 234 6.37 11.15 17.57
C TYR A 234 7.72 11.01 18.27
N ASN A 235 8.10 12.04 19.04
CA ASN A 235 9.34 12.03 19.81
C ASN A 235 9.06 11.91 21.31
N LEU A 236 9.91 11.17 22.01
CA LEU A 236 9.99 11.12 23.46
C LEU A 236 11.37 11.61 23.92
N PRO A 237 11.47 12.26 25.09
CA PRO A 237 12.77 12.62 25.65
C PRO A 237 13.51 11.35 26.13
N ALA A 238 14.81 11.23 25.82
CA ALA A 238 15.57 10.02 26.10
C ALA A 238 15.73 9.71 27.61
N ASN A 239 15.66 10.74 28.46
CA ASN A 239 15.74 10.61 29.92
C ASN A 239 14.40 10.21 30.59
N ALA A 240 13.30 10.17 29.84
CA ALA A 240 11.98 9.80 30.33
C ALA A 240 11.21 9.02 29.25
N LEU A 241 11.78 7.85 28.87
CA LEU A 241 11.19 6.95 27.89
C LEU A 241 10.02 6.18 28.50
N ASP A 242 8.85 6.81 28.53
CA ASP A 242 7.58 6.19 28.92
C ASP A 242 6.63 6.12 27.72
N LEU A 243 6.38 4.90 27.24
CA LEU A 243 5.47 4.60 26.14
C LEU A 243 4.07 4.18 26.64
N SER A 244 3.86 4.20 27.95
CA SER A 244 2.72 3.54 28.57
C SER A 244 1.41 4.27 28.32
N ARG A 245 0.37 3.50 28.00
CA ARG A 245 -0.97 4.03 27.67
C ARG A 245 -2.02 2.93 27.67
N THR A 246 -3.29 3.33 27.74
CA THR A 246 -4.41 2.40 27.57
C THR A 246 -4.74 2.21 26.09
N LEU A 247 -5.09 0.99 25.70
CA LEU A 247 -5.51 0.66 24.33
C LEU A 247 -7.04 0.77 24.22
N PRO A 248 -7.61 1.62 23.33
CA PRO A 248 -9.05 1.78 23.21
C PRO A 248 -9.78 0.51 22.71
N TYR A 249 -9.09 -0.31 21.92
CA TYR A 249 -9.64 -1.51 21.28
C TYR A 249 -8.85 -2.77 21.67
N PRO A 250 -9.44 -3.97 21.54
CA PRO A 250 -8.70 -5.21 21.64
C PRO A 250 -7.54 -5.20 20.65
N THR A 251 -6.37 -5.64 21.09
CA THR A 251 -5.15 -5.66 20.27
C THR A 251 -4.57 -7.07 20.27
N ARG A 252 -4.58 -7.72 19.10
CA ARG A 252 -4.17 -9.12 18.96
C ARG A 252 -2.68 -9.30 19.14
N ASN A 253 -1.88 -8.43 18.52
CA ASN A 253 -0.44 -8.52 18.58
C ASN A 253 0.19 -7.14 18.69
N VAL A 254 1.13 -7.01 19.62
CA VAL A 254 2.05 -5.88 19.71
C VAL A 254 3.44 -6.41 19.39
N LEU A 255 4.15 -5.75 18.47
CA LEU A 255 5.53 -6.03 18.12
C LEU A 255 6.36 -4.80 18.47
N LEU A 256 7.34 -4.97 19.35
CA LEU A 256 8.28 -3.91 19.72
C LEU A 256 9.67 -4.25 19.18
N ALA A 257 10.22 -3.34 18.39
CA ALA A 257 11.60 -3.37 17.92
C ALA A 257 12.44 -2.37 18.73
N VAL A 258 13.36 -2.90 19.55
CA VAL A 258 14.23 -2.11 20.42
C VAL A 258 15.65 -2.10 19.82
N PRO A 259 16.23 -0.91 19.56
CA PRO A 259 17.59 -0.80 19.03
C PRO A 259 18.63 -1.21 20.09
N ASP A 260 19.84 -1.54 19.64
CA ASP A 260 20.97 -1.80 20.52
C ASP A 260 21.26 -0.60 21.46
N GLY A 261 21.64 -0.89 22.71
CA GLY A 261 21.92 0.11 23.75
C GLY A 261 20.72 0.50 24.63
N LEU A 262 19.51 0.01 24.32
CA LEU A 262 18.37 0.05 25.21
C LEU A 262 18.01 -1.36 25.67
N THR A 263 17.98 -1.57 26.98
CA THR A 263 17.44 -2.82 27.55
C THR A 263 15.97 -2.62 27.84
N PHE A 264 15.16 -3.59 27.40
CA PHE A 264 13.72 -3.59 27.60
C PHE A 264 13.34 -4.78 28.47
N ALA A 265 12.57 -4.52 29.52
CA ALA A 265 11.98 -5.55 30.35
C ALA A 265 10.55 -5.12 30.69
N ALA A 266 9.59 -6.00 30.52
CA ALA A 266 8.23 -5.77 30.99
C ALA A 266 7.51 -7.11 31.14
N ASP A 267 6.61 -7.20 32.12
CA ASP A 267 5.78 -8.38 32.32
C ASP A 267 4.87 -8.62 31.11
N GLY A 268 4.71 -9.90 30.73
CA GLY A 268 3.84 -10.29 29.61
C GLY A 268 4.47 -10.18 28.21
N TRP A 269 5.71 -9.69 28.10
CA TRP A 269 6.44 -9.65 26.83
C TRP A 269 7.30 -10.89 26.62
N GLN A 270 7.27 -11.42 25.41
CA GLN A 270 8.11 -12.53 24.97
C GLN A 270 9.19 -12.01 24.02
N GLN A 271 10.46 -12.22 24.36
CA GLN A 271 11.57 -11.91 23.46
C GLN A 271 11.61 -12.93 22.32
N GLN A 272 11.60 -12.44 21.09
CA GLN A 272 11.81 -13.25 19.90
C GLN A 272 13.31 -13.39 19.62
N ALA A 273 13.70 -14.45 18.91
CA ALA A 273 15.10 -14.65 18.55
C ALA A 273 15.63 -13.43 17.78
N THR A 274 16.74 -12.85 18.26
CA THR A 274 17.40 -11.70 17.63
C THR A 274 17.79 -12.06 16.20
N GLN A 275 17.16 -11.43 15.21
CA GLN A 275 17.60 -11.52 13.83
C GLN A 275 18.64 -10.42 13.60
N SER A 276 19.86 -10.80 13.19
CA SER A 276 20.89 -9.83 12.82
C SER A 276 20.40 -8.98 11.65
N ALA A 277 20.16 -7.70 11.87
CA ALA A 277 19.69 -6.77 10.85
C ALA A 277 20.86 -6.14 10.07
N GLY A 278 21.72 -6.97 9.47
CA GLY A 278 22.80 -6.52 8.57
C GLY A 278 23.62 -5.32 9.09
N GLU A 279 23.82 -4.31 8.24
CA GLU A 279 24.57 -3.07 8.54
C GLU A 279 23.85 -2.09 9.50
N ARG A 280 22.61 -2.36 9.93
CA ARG A 280 21.80 -1.47 10.80
C ARG A 280 21.89 -1.79 12.30
N GLY A 281 22.83 -2.65 12.70
CA GLY A 281 22.96 -3.11 14.10
C GLY A 281 22.01 -4.26 14.43
N ALA A 282 22.14 -4.85 15.61
CA ALA A 282 21.16 -5.81 16.09
C ALA A 282 19.90 -5.06 16.59
N THR A 283 18.75 -5.73 16.52
CA THR A 283 17.50 -5.19 17.06
C THR A 283 16.82 -6.32 17.80
N SER A 284 16.55 -6.10 19.08
CA SER A 284 15.80 -7.05 19.89
C SER A 284 14.32 -6.88 19.60
N ARG A 285 13.63 -7.98 19.30
CA ARG A 285 12.19 -7.97 19.03
C ARG A 285 11.45 -8.58 20.21
N TYR A 286 10.39 -7.91 20.66
CA TYR A 286 9.53 -8.37 21.73
C TYR A 286 8.10 -8.41 21.21
N THR A 287 7.32 -9.37 21.68
CA THR A 287 5.90 -9.46 21.35
C THR A 287 5.04 -9.66 22.58
N GLN A 288 3.85 -9.09 22.52
CA GLN A 288 2.77 -9.30 23.48
C GLN A 288 1.48 -9.52 22.69
N SER A 289 0.67 -10.49 23.09
CA SER A 289 -0.53 -10.89 22.34
C SER A 289 -1.79 -10.86 23.20
N GLU A 290 -2.95 -10.82 22.54
CA GLU A 290 -4.29 -10.94 23.14
C GLU A 290 -4.57 -9.93 24.25
N LEU A 291 -4.33 -8.65 23.97
CA LEU A 291 -4.62 -7.55 24.87
C LEU A 291 -6.09 -7.13 24.76
N ALA A 292 -6.81 -7.17 25.88
CA ALA A 292 -8.19 -6.71 25.93
C ALA A 292 -8.30 -5.18 25.74
N ALA A 293 -9.45 -4.70 25.27
CA ALA A 293 -9.75 -3.28 25.25
C ALA A 293 -9.65 -2.68 26.67
N GLY A 294 -9.11 -1.46 26.77
CA GLY A 294 -8.86 -0.77 28.03
C GLY A 294 -7.64 -1.26 28.80
N SER A 295 -6.94 -2.31 28.34
CA SER A 295 -5.68 -2.74 28.95
C SER A 295 -4.61 -1.65 28.84
N THR A 296 -3.75 -1.57 29.85
CA THR A 296 -2.61 -0.65 29.84
C THR A 296 -1.40 -1.36 29.26
N LEU A 297 -0.92 -0.88 28.13
CA LEU A 297 0.37 -1.26 27.56
C LEU A 297 1.45 -0.57 28.38
N GLN A 298 2.27 -1.34 29.09
CA GLN A 298 3.33 -0.85 29.97
C GLN A 298 4.69 -1.19 29.37
N PHE A 299 5.63 -0.26 29.50
CA PHE A 299 7.00 -0.44 29.03
C PHE A 299 7.97 -0.05 30.14
N THR A 300 9.03 -0.84 30.33
CA THR A 300 10.12 -0.43 31.21
C THR A 300 11.43 -0.54 30.44
N PHE A 301 12.08 0.61 30.28
CA PHE A 301 13.37 0.73 29.64
C PHE A 301 14.43 1.01 30.70
N SER A 302 15.58 0.39 30.54
CA SER A 302 16.80 0.76 31.27
C SER A 302 17.86 1.07 30.23
N ALA A 303 18.50 2.24 30.36
CA ALA A 303 19.68 2.53 29.60
C ALA A 303 20.76 1.53 30.03
N ASP A 304 21.37 0.82 29.09
CA ASP A 304 22.67 0.24 29.38
C ASP A 304 23.57 1.43 29.72
N GLU A 305 24.19 1.43 30.90
CA GLU A 305 25.28 2.36 31.13
C GLU A 305 26.29 2.14 30.01
N ALA A 306 26.41 3.13 29.12
CA ALA A 306 27.45 3.18 28.11
C ALA A 306 28.74 2.78 28.79
N GLY A 307 29.30 1.64 28.35
CA GLY A 307 30.33 0.89 29.06
C GLY A 307 31.25 1.79 29.86
N SER A 308 31.04 1.80 31.18
CA SER A 308 32.17 1.90 32.09
C SER A 308 33.14 0.82 31.61
N THR A 309 34.34 1.27 31.27
CA THR A 309 35.44 0.43 30.81
C THR A 309 35.53 -0.77 31.74
N SER A 310 34.97 -1.89 31.29
CA SER A 310 35.13 -3.17 31.95
C SER A 310 36.58 -3.54 31.74
N SER A 311 37.43 -3.06 32.64
CA SER A 311 38.76 -3.62 32.83
C SER A 311 38.55 -5.11 33.00
N SER A 312 39.03 -5.87 32.01
CA SER A 312 39.03 -7.32 32.01
C SER A 312 39.89 -7.80 33.16
N SER A 313 39.32 -7.85 34.36
CA SER A 313 39.84 -8.67 35.43
C SER A 313 39.67 -10.12 34.97
N LEU A 314 40.75 -10.68 34.44
CA LEU A 314 40.95 -12.09 34.15
C LEU A 314 40.55 -12.91 35.38
N LYS A 315 39.30 -13.37 35.42
CA LYS A 315 38.91 -14.52 36.22
C LYS A 315 39.30 -15.76 35.41
N ASN A 316 40.35 -16.44 35.88
CA ASN A 316 40.77 -17.75 35.41
C ASN A 316 39.55 -18.65 35.16
N PRO A 317 39.37 -19.24 33.96
CA PRO A 317 38.53 -20.42 33.84
C PRO A 317 39.19 -21.59 34.56
N PRO A 318 38.42 -22.47 35.23
CA PRO A 318 38.96 -23.68 35.81
C PRO A 318 39.54 -24.58 34.71
N LEU A 319 40.72 -25.12 34.99
CA LEU A 319 41.45 -26.09 34.18
C LEU A 319 40.56 -27.31 33.88
N GLY A 320 40.19 -27.49 32.61
CA GLY A 320 39.54 -28.71 32.10
C GLY A 320 39.33 -28.67 30.58
N ASP A 321 39.84 -29.70 29.88
CA ASP A 321 39.61 -30.04 28.47
C ASP A 321 40.35 -29.29 27.35
N TRP A 322 41.68 -29.45 27.33
CA TRP A 322 42.52 -29.22 26.14
C TRP A 322 42.68 -30.46 25.23
N VAL A 323 41.98 -31.56 25.50
CA VAL A 323 42.14 -32.84 24.79
C VAL A 323 41.31 -32.92 23.50
N LEU A 324 40.28 -32.08 23.32
CA LEU A 324 39.39 -32.15 22.14
C LEU A 324 39.86 -31.32 20.94
N SER A 325 40.72 -30.31 21.14
CA SER A 325 41.18 -29.40 20.08
C SER A 325 42.31 -29.96 19.22
N VAL A 326 43.08 -30.94 19.72
CA VAL A 326 44.16 -31.59 18.97
C VAL A 326 43.61 -32.67 18.01
N ALA A 327 42.48 -33.30 18.36
CA ALA A 327 41.85 -34.33 17.54
C ALA A 327 41.21 -33.77 16.25
N ILE A 328 40.63 -32.57 16.31
CA ILE A 328 39.97 -31.91 15.17
C ILE A 328 41.00 -31.37 14.18
N LEU A 329 42.15 -30.88 14.66
CA LEU A 329 43.22 -30.38 13.79
C LEU A 329 43.90 -31.50 12.99
N LEU A 330 44.04 -32.71 13.56
CA LEU A 330 44.62 -33.89 12.90
C LEU A 330 43.65 -34.54 11.89
N LEU A 331 42.33 -34.42 12.11
CA LEU A 331 41.31 -34.89 11.17
C LEU A 331 41.22 -34.01 9.92
N MET A 332 41.34 -32.68 10.07
CA MET A 332 41.27 -31.74 8.95
C MET A 332 42.51 -31.81 8.04
N THR A 333 43.69 -32.11 8.60
CA THR A 333 44.93 -32.27 7.80
C THR A 333 44.94 -33.57 6.99
N THR A 334 44.34 -34.64 7.49
CA THR A 334 44.27 -35.93 6.78
C THR A 334 43.27 -35.93 5.61
N VAL A 335 42.17 -35.17 5.72
CA VAL A 335 41.18 -35.01 4.63
C VAL A 335 41.73 -34.11 3.50
N ALA A 336 42.41 -33.03 3.84
CA ALA A 336 43.02 -32.13 2.86
C ALA A 336 44.07 -32.84 1.98
N LEU A 337 44.89 -33.73 2.57
CA LEU A 337 45.91 -34.49 1.84
C LEU A 337 45.34 -35.60 0.93
N ARG A 338 44.11 -36.07 1.15
CA ARG A 338 43.46 -37.07 0.27
C ARG A 338 42.76 -36.45 -0.94
N LEU A 339 42.37 -35.18 -0.89
CA LEU A 339 41.74 -34.48 -2.01
C LEU A 339 42.75 -33.95 -3.05
N LEU A 340 44.05 -33.98 -2.74
CA LEU A 340 45.14 -33.46 -3.59
C LEU A 340 45.86 -34.55 -4.44
N ARG A 341 45.32 -35.77 -4.54
CA ARG A 341 45.87 -36.79 -5.45
C ARG A 341 45.07 -36.85 -6.77
N PRO A 342 45.68 -36.52 -7.92
CA PRO A 342 44.98 -36.57 -9.20
C PRO A 342 45.00 -38.01 -9.74
N GLY A 343 43.83 -38.51 -10.16
CA GLY A 343 43.78 -39.79 -10.85
C GLY A 343 42.39 -40.35 -11.10
N VAL A 344 41.93 -40.14 -12.34
CA VAL A 344 41.13 -41.07 -13.18
C VAL A 344 39.59 -41.02 -13.06
N SER A 345 39.03 -40.28 -14.01
CA SER A 345 37.96 -40.60 -14.97
C SER A 345 36.67 -41.33 -14.57
N GLN A 346 35.58 -40.59 -14.85
CA GLN A 346 34.34 -40.96 -15.54
C GLN A 346 33.44 -42.05 -14.94
N THR A 347 32.18 -41.70 -14.67
CA THR A 347 31.02 -42.29 -15.35
C THR A 347 29.75 -41.49 -15.07
N ALA A 348 28.96 -41.31 -16.12
CA ALA A 348 27.66 -40.67 -16.15
C ALA A 348 26.54 -41.66 -15.77
N VAL A 349 25.55 -41.24 -14.97
CA VAL A 349 24.19 -41.82 -14.87
C VAL A 349 23.25 -40.76 -14.23
N PRO A 350 21.91 -40.85 -14.32
CA PRO A 350 21.07 -39.92 -15.09
C PRO A 350 20.10 -39.14 -14.19
N GLN A 351 19.68 -37.97 -14.63
CA GLN A 351 18.67 -37.19 -13.90
C GLN A 351 17.27 -37.66 -14.29
N LEU A 352 16.57 -38.30 -13.35
CA LEU A 352 15.16 -38.65 -13.45
C LEU A 352 14.31 -37.38 -13.56
N ALA A 353 13.38 -37.39 -14.52
CA ALA A 353 12.33 -36.40 -14.68
C ALA A 353 11.38 -36.38 -13.48
N THR A 354 11.00 -35.18 -13.03
CA THR A 354 9.85 -34.94 -12.13
C THR A 354 8.97 -33.86 -12.79
N PRO A 355 7.63 -33.95 -12.71
CA PRO A 355 6.72 -33.30 -13.65
C PRO A 355 6.50 -31.82 -13.35
N ALA A 356 6.21 -31.08 -14.42
CA ALA A 356 5.74 -29.71 -14.40
C ALA A 356 4.37 -29.60 -13.71
N GLY A 357 4.33 -28.83 -12.62
CA GLY A 357 3.12 -28.20 -12.09
C GLY A 357 3.37 -26.70 -12.03
N ALA A 358 2.67 -25.96 -12.88
CA ALA A 358 2.77 -24.50 -12.97
C ALA A 358 2.23 -23.85 -11.68
N VAL A 359 3.10 -23.10 -10.99
CA VAL A 359 2.71 -22.13 -9.96
C VAL A 359 2.56 -20.78 -10.67
N PRO A 360 1.39 -20.11 -10.66
CA PRO A 360 1.28 -18.76 -11.20
C PRO A 360 2.06 -17.77 -10.34
N SER A 361 2.82 -16.90 -11.00
CA SER A 361 3.71 -15.89 -10.41
C SER A 361 2.94 -14.91 -9.51
N SER A 362 3.41 -14.69 -8.29
CA SER A 362 2.81 -13.81 -7.26
C SER A 362 2.83 -12.30 -7.58
N THR A 363 3.55 -11.88 -8.62
CA THR A 363 3.71 -10.46 -9.01
C THR A 363 2.45 -9.87 -9.63
N ASP A 364 1.72 -10.64 -10.45
CA ASP A 364 0.54 -10.14 -11.18
C ASP A 364 -0.63 -9.75 -10.25
N ASN A 365 -0.77 -10.42 -9.11
CA ASN A 365 -1.81 -10.10 -8.13
C ASN A 365 -1.48 -8.86 -7.27
N GLN A 366 -0.20 -8.59 -6.99
CA GLN A 366 0.19 -7.40 -6.23
C GLN A 366 0.03 -6.12 -7.06
N ASP A 367 0.42 -6.14 -8.32
CA ASP A 367 0.29 -5.00 -9.23
C ASP A 367 -1.19 -4.63 -9.45
N LYS A 368 -2.08 -5.63 -9.52
CA LYS A 368 -3.53 -5.41 -9.63
C LYS A 368 -4.09 -4.70 -8.39
N VAL A 369 -3.70 -5.10 -7.19
CA VAL A 369 -4.18 -4.48 -5.93
C VAL A 369 -3.64 -3.06 -5.77
N GLU A 370 -2.36 -2.82 -6.07
CA GLU A 370 -1.75 -1.47 -6.00
C GLU A 370 -2.37 -0.52 -7.03
N ARG A 371 -2.68 -1.02 -8.23
CA ARG A 371 -3.46 -0.28 -9.24
C ARG A 371 -4.83 0.12 -8.73
N PHE A 372 -5.59 -0.79 -8.13
CA PHE A 372 -6.94 -0.48 -7.62
C PHE A 372 -6.89 0.62 -6.56
N GLN A 373 -5.95 0.56 -5.64
CA GLN A 373 -5.87 1.53 -4.54
C GLN A 373 -5.40 2.92 -4.98
N LEU A 374 -4.46 3.03 -5.93
CA LEU A 374 -4.06 4.32 -6.50
C LEU A 374 -5.19 5.00 -7.28
N LEU A 375 -6.12 4.21 -7.84
CA LEU A 375 -7.29 4.75 -8.51
C LEU A 375 -8.34 5.29 -7.52
N PHE A 376 -8.53 4.63 -6.38
CA PHE A 376 -9.34 5.16 -5.28
C PHE A 376 -8.78 6.47 -4.74
N ALA A 377 -7.46 6.54 -4.51
CA ALA A 377 -6.80 7.76 -4.05
C ALA A 377 -6.99 8.93 -5.04
N LEU A 378 -7.08 8.65 -6.33
CA LEU A 378 -7.37 9.67 -7.34
C LEU A 378 -8.83 10.16 -7.29
N ALA A 379 -9.78 9.25 -7.06
CA ALA A 379 -11.21 9.58 -6.93
C ALA A 379 -11.49 10.41 -5.67
N ASP A 380 -10.84 10.08 -4.55
CA ASP A 380 -10.96 10.82 -3.29
C ASP A 380 -10.32 12.21 -3.42
N LEU A 381 -9.16 12.31 -4.08
CA LEU A 381 -8.49 13.58 -4.34
C LEU A 381 -9.35 14.52 -5.22
N ASP A 382 -9.96 13.98 -6.28
CA ASP A 382 -10.87 14.74 -7.17
C ASP A 382 -12.11 15.21 -6.39
N THR A 383 -12.60 14.43 -5.43
CA THR A 383 -13.74 14.76 -4.56
C THR A 383 -13.39 15.87 -3.57
N ALA A 384 -12.23 15.78 -2.91
CA ALA A 384 -11.76 16.79 -1.97
C ALA A 384 -11.48 18.15 -2.65
N TYR A 385 -10.98 18.15 -3.89
CA TYR A 385 -10.84 19.39 -4.67
C TYR A 385 -12.19 20.01 -5.04
N LYS A 386 -13.16 19.19 -5.49
CA LYS A 386 -14.53 19.66 -5.80
C LYS A 386 -15.25 20.24 -4.57
N ASN A 387 -14.97 19.71 -3.39
CA ASN A 387 -15.50 20.21 -2.12
C ASN A 387 -14.74 21.43 -1.58
N GLY A 388 -13.74 21.94 -2.30
CA GLY A 388 -12.94 23.11 -1.92
C GLY A 388 -11.97 22.86 -0.77
N GLN A 389 -11.70 21.60 -0.43
CA GLN A 389 -10.85 21.19 0.70
C GLN A 389 -9.36 21.18 0.34
N LEU A 390 -9.02 21.30 -0.96
CA LEU A 390 -7.64 21.41 -1.44
C LEU A 390 -7.42 22.66 -2.30
N SER A 391 -6.23 23.26 -2.19
CA SER A 391 -5.79 24.27 -3.14
C SER A 391 -5.48 23.64 -4.51
N GLU A 392 -5.66 24.40 -5.60
CA GLU A 392 -5.42 23.91 -6.96
C GLU A 392 -3.97 23.45 -7.19
N ALA A 393 -3.00 24.09 -6.53
CA ALA A 393 -1.60 23.71 -6.60
C ALA A 393 -1.31 22.36 -5.90
N GLU A 394 -1.92 22.12 -4.72
CA GLU A 394 -1.79 20.85 -3.99
C GLU A 394 -2.53 19.71 -4.69
N TYR A 395 -3.72 19.99 -5.22
CA TYR A 395 -4.48 19.06 -6.05
C TYR A 395 -3.65 18.60 -7.26
N ASN A 396 -3.09 19.54 -8.03
CA ASN A 396 -2.31 19.20 -9.22
C ASN A 396 -1.03 18.41 -8.88
N ASN A 397 -0.32 18.75 -7.80
CA ASN A 397 0.87 18.01 -7.37
C ASN A 397 0.55 16.57 -6.97
N ARG A 398 -0.45 16.38 -6.08
CA ARG A 398 -0.86 15.04 -5.62
C ARG A 398 -1.37 14.19 -6.77
N ARG A 399 -2.12 14.79 -7.69
CA ARG A 399 -2.60 14.14 -8.90
C ARG A 399 -1.47 13.68 -9.81
N GLN A 400 -0.39 14.44 -9.94
CA GLN A 400 0.76 14.02 -10.74
C GLN A 400 1.56 12.88 -10.09
N GLU A 401 1.69 12.86 -8.76
CA GLU A 401 2.36 11.77 -8.05
C GLU A 401 1.60 10.45 -8.18
N ILE A 402 0.27 10.46 -7.99
CA ILE A 402 -0.55 9.26 -8.16
C ILE A 402 -0.46 8.74 -9.61
N LYS A 403 -0.49 9.65 -10.60
CA LYS A 403 -0.34 9.30 -12.01
C LYS A 403 1.04 8.75 -12.37
N SER A 404 2.11 9.26 -11.77
CA SER A 404 3.46 8.74 -12.03
C SER A 404 3.62 7.32 -11.50
N ARG A 405 3.10 7.03 -10.31
CA ARG A 405 3.11 5.67 -9.73
C ARG A 405 2.25 4.69 -10.53
N LEU A 406 1.07 5.11 -10.96
CA LEU A 406 0.22 4.31 -11.86
C LEU A 406 0.97 3.94 -13.15
N ARG A 407 1.72 4.88 -13.75
CA ARG A 407 2.54 4.61 -14.94
C ARG A 407 3.63 3.57 -14.67
N THR A 408 4.33 3.67 -13.53
CA THR A 408 5.39 2.72 -13.16
C THR A 408 4.87 1.29 -13.00
N ILE A 409 3.68 1.11 -12.42
CA ILE A 409 3.09 -0.22 -12.23
C ILE A 409 2.58 -0.80 -13.58
N TRP A 410 2.35 0.04 -14.59
CA TRP A 410 1.94 -0.41 -15.93
C TRP A 410 3.09 -0.70 -16.90
N GLU A 411 4.27 -0.09 -16.73
CA GLU A 411 5.44 -0.39 -17.57
C GLU A 411 6.14 -1.72 -17.23
N VAL A 412 5.75 -2.38 -16.12
CA VAL A 412 6.36 -3.63 -15.62
C VAL A 412 5.62 -4.90 -16.09
N VAL A 413 4.51 -4.79 -16.84
CA VAL A 413 3.74 -5.94 -17.38
C VAL A 413 3.98 -6.18 -18.87
#